data_AF-A0A1A9VVH7-F1
#
_entry.id   AF-A0A1A9VVH7-F1
#
_cell.length_a   1.000
_cell.length_b   1.000
_cell.length_c   1.000
_cell.angle_alpha   90.00
_cell.angle_beta   90.00
_cell.angle_gamma   90.00
#
_symmetry.space_group_name_H-M   'P 1'
#
loop_
_entity.id
_entity.type
_entity.pdbx_description
1 polymer ?
#
loop_
_entity_poly.entity_id
_entity_poly.type
_entity_poly.pdbx_seq_one_letter_code
_entity_poly.pdbx_strand_id
1 'polypeptide(L)'
;MQLKARLTGNVSFHLRNVETALLMTNELLQLIPNHERANGNKVYYEKELKEISLKKRVKGDDGSDDTPKSDLPISKAEPAVFDYSERKAYELLCQGKLKPTSAQLRSLSCRYITNGVPFLKIGPLKLEEASKDPYIVIYHDAMYDSEIEIVKRMAKPRFRRATVQNAITGELETANYRISKSAWLKTEEHSIIANIVQRTEDMTGLDMLSAEELQVVNYGIGGHYEPHFDFARREEVKAFQGLNTGNRIATVLFYMSDVEQGGATVFTAINIALRPRKGTAAFWFNLHKSGEGDYRTRHAACPVLTGSKWVSNKWIHERRQEFRRPCALEPDHGEFAI
;
A
#
# COMPACT_ATOMS: atom_id res chain seq x y z
N MET A 1 3.12 13.21 -24.58
CA MET A 1 4.11 12.11 -24.77
C MET A 1 5.42 12.37 -24.01
N GLN A 2 6.02 13.56 -24.15
CA GLN A 2 7.31 13.93 -23.52
C GLN A 2 7.31 13.90 -21.98
N LEU A 3 6.27 14.40 -21.32
CA LEU A 3 6.14 14.32 -19.85
C LEU A 3 6.07 12.85 -19.37
N LYS A 4 5.36 12.01 -20.13
CA LYS A 4 5.10 10.60 -19.79
C LYS A 4 6.40 9.79 -19.75
N ALA A 5 7.30 9.99 -20.70
CA ALA A 5 8.61 9.35 -20.77
C ALA A 5 9.59 9.85 -19.68
N ARG A 6 9.60 11.17 -19.40
CA ARG A 6 10.43 11.77 -18.34
C ARG A 6 10.03 11.29 -16.94
N LEU A 7 8.74 11.10 -16.70
CA LEU A 7 8.19 10.61 -15.43
C LEU A 7 8.43 9.11 -15.26
N THR A 8 8.23 8.32 -16.32
CA THR A 8 8.35 6.85 -16.25
C THR A 8 9.79 6.37 -16.10
N GLY A 9 10.79 7.00 -16.73
CA GLY A 9 12.21 6.61 -16.57
C GLY A 9 12.71 6.75 -15.13
N ASN A 10 12.44 7.89 -14.47
CA ASN A 10 12.78 8.10 -13.07
C ASN A 10 11.98 7.18 -12.14
N VAL A 11 10.71 6.93 -12.45
CA VAL A 11 9.87 5.98 -11.69
C VAL A 11 10.43 4.56 -11.78
N SER A 12 10.78 4.09 -12.97
CA SER A 12 11.41 2.77 -13.18
C SER A 12 12.74 2.64 -12.44
N PHE A 13 13.53 3.73 -12.40
CA PHE A 13 14.76 3.76 -11.62
C PHE A 13 14.49 3.68 -10.11
N HIS A 14 13.55 4.47 -9.58
CA HIS A 14 13.16 4.41 -8.17
C HIS A 14 12.57 3.04 -7.77
N LEU A 15 11.96 2.34 -8.72
CA LEU A 15 11.52 0.94 -8.59
C LEU A 15 12.67 -0.08 -8.72
N ARG A 16 13.94 0.34 -8.69
CA ARG A 16 15.15 -0.49 -8.89
C ARG A 16 15.13 -1.30 -10.19
N ASN A 17 14.52 -0.80 -11.25
CA ASN A 17 14.52 -1.43 -12.58
C ASN A 17 15.45 -0.66 -13.51
N VAL A 18 16.76 -0.76 -13.26
CA VAL A 18 17.77 0.05 -13.96
C VAL A 18 17.77 -0.22 -15.48
N GLU A 19 17.50 -1.46 -15.88
CA GLU A 19 17.40 -1.85 -17.29
C GLU A 19 16.19 -1.20 -17.99
N THR A 20 15.01 -1.26 -17.37
CA THR A 20 13.82 -0.59 -17.91
C THR A 20 13.96 0.93 -17.86
N ALA A 21 14.58 1.47 -16.82
CA ALA A 21 14.88 2.90 -16.73
C ALA A 21 15.80 3.36 -17.88
N LEU A 22 16.81 2.55 -18.22
CA LEU A 22 17.70 2.79 -19.36
C LEU A 22 16.96 2.68 -20.69
N LEU A 23 16.13 1.65 -20.89
CA LEU A 23 15.32 1.48 -22.11
C LEU A 23 14.40 2.69 -22.34
N MET A 24 13.65 3.11 -21.32
CA MET A 24 12.76 4.27 -21.40
C MET A 24 13.53 5.58 -21.60
N THR A 25 14.74 5.70 -21.01
CA THR A 25 15.61 6.85 -21.23
C THR A 25 16.13 6.89 -22.67
N ASN A 26 16.45 5.74 -23.26
CA ASN A 26 16.84 5.65 -24.66
C ASN A 26 15.67 5.98 -25.60
N GLU A 27 14.44 5.51 -25.32
CA GLU A 27 13.25 5.92 -26.08
C GLU A 27 13.01 7.44 -25.99
N LEU A 28 13.19 8.05 -24.80
CA LEU A 28 13.09 9.50 -24.64
C LEU A 28 14.15 10.25 -25.47
N LEU A 29 15.39 9.75 -25.51
CA LEU A 29 16.47 10.35 -26.29
C LEU A 29 16.28 10.16 -27.82
N GLN A 30 15.59 9.12 -28.27
CA GLN A 30 15.19 8.99 -29.67
C GLN A 30 14.19 10.08 -30.08
N LEU A 31 13.29 10.46 -29.18
CA LEU A 31 12.30 11.51 -29.42
C LEU A 31 12.88 12.92 -29.21
N ILE A 32 13.80 13.09 -28.25
CA ILE A 32 14.44 14.37 -27.90
C ILE A 32 15.94 14.13 -27.65
N PRO A 33 16.77 14.17 -28.70
CA PRO A 33 18.21 13.87 -28.58
C PRO A 33 18.97 14.78 -27.61
N ASN A 34 18.57 16.05 -27.52
CA ASN A 34 19.24 17.05 -26.68
C ASN A 34 18.58 17.22 -25.29
N HIS A 35 17.89 16.20 -24.77
CA HIS A 35 17.25 16.31 -23.47
C HIS A 35 18.29 16.28 -22.32
N GLU A 36 18.56 17.46 -21.77
CA GLU A 36 19.61 17.78 -20.78
C GLU A 36 19.73 16.76 -19.63
N ARG A 37 18.59 16.33 -19.07
CA ARG A 37 18.56 15.36 -17.95
C ARG A 37 18.61 13.89 -18.37
N ALA A 38 18.18 13.56 -19.59
CA ALA A 38 18.09 12.17 -20.04
C ALA A 38 19.48 11.65 -20.43
N ASN A 39 20.33 12.50 -20.99
CA ASN A 39 21.73 12.18 -21.24
C ASN A 39 22.48 11.86 -19.94
N GLY A 40 22.29 12.66 -18.89
CA GLY A 40 22.86 12.38 -17.56
C GLY A 40 22.33 11.08 -16.93
N ASN A 41 21.01 10.86 -16.96
CA ASN A 41 20.37 9.65 -16.46
C ASN A 41 20.86 8.38 -17.20
N LYS A 42 21.02 8.45 -18.52
CA LYS A 42 21.53 7.34 -19.34
C LYS A 42 22.91 6.87 -18.86
N VAL A 43 23.86 7.81 -18.73
CA VAL A 43 25.21 7.51 -18.25
C VAL A 43 25.18 6.90 -16.85
N TYR A 44 24.30 7.42 -15.98
CA TYR A 44 24.14 6.90 -14.62
C TYR A 44 23.60 5.46 -14.61
N TYR A 45 22.53 5.16 -15.35
CA TYR A 45 21.94 3.82 -15.41
C TYR A 45 22.88 2.79 -16.06
N GLU A 46 23.60 3.17 -17.11
CA GLU A 46 24.62 2.31 -17.73
C GLU A 46 25.75 1.97 -16.76
N LYS A 47 26.18 2.94 -15.93
CA LYS A 47 27.20 2.71 -14.90
C LYS A 47 26.70 1.75 -13.83
N GLU A 48 25.49 1.94 -13.35
CA GLU A 48 24.90 1.09 -12.30
C GLU A 48 24.64 -0.34 -12.78
N LEU A 49 24.20 -0.54 -14.04
CA LEU A 49 24.10 -1.87 -14.63
C LEU A 49 25.46 -2.57 -14.72
N LYS A 50 26.54 -1.83 -15.06
CA LYS A 50 27.90 -2.37 -15.03
C LYS A 50 28.29 -2.79 -13.61
N GLU A 51 28.04 -1.96 -12.60
CA GLU A 51 28.34 -2.30 -11.20
C GLU A 51 27.54 -3.51 -10.69
N ILE A 52 26.26 -3.63 -11.05
CA ILE A 52 25.43 -4.82 -10.75
C ILE A 52 26.00 -6.07 -11.42
N SER A 53 26.44 -5.97 -12.68
CA SER A 53 27.04 -7.08 -13.42
C SER A 53 28.38 -7.53 -12.83
N LEU A 54 29.19 -6.58 -12.34
CA LEU A 54 30.46 -6.84 -11.68
C LEU A 54 30.23 -7.53 -10.32
N LYS A 55 29.27 -7.07 -9.52
CA LYS A 55 28.91 -7.72 -8.24
C LYS A 55 28.36 -9.14 -8.42
N LYS A 56 27.65 -9.42 -9.51
CA LYS A 56 27.23 -10.80 -9.85
C LYS A 56 28.39 -11.71 -10.24
N ARG A 57 29.46 -11.17 -10.85
CA ARG A 57 30.65 -11.94 -11.26
C ARG A 57 31.59 -12.31 -10.12
N VAL A 58 31.53 -11.60 -8.98
CA VAL A 58 32.35 -11.90 -7.80
C VAL A 58 31.75 -13.01 -6.93
N LYS A 59 30.48 -13.38 -7.15
CA LYS A 59 29.85 -14.53 -6.47
C LYS A 59 30.10 -15.82 -7.26
N GLY A 60 31.34 -16.31 -7.18
CA GLY A 60 31.74 -17.61 -7.73
C GLY A 60 33.22 -17.89 -7.52
N ASP A 61 33.47 -18.92 -6.71
CA ASP A 61 34.68 -19.76 -6.65
C ASP A 61 35.90 -19.29 -5.82
N ASP A 62 35.72 -19.24 -4.50
CA ASP A 62 36.77 -19.64 -3.55
C ASP A 62 36.17 -20.32 -2.30
N GLY A 63 36.41 -21.62 -2.18
CA GLY A 63 35.98 -22.45 -1.07
C GLY A 63 36.74 -22.17 0.23
N SER A 64 36.48 -21.04 0.88
CA SER A 64 36.85 -20.82 2.28
C SER A 64 35.64 -20.36 3.09
N ASP A 65 35.13 -21.29 3.89
CA ASP A 65 34.08 -21.10 4.88
C ASP A 65 34.71 -20.49 6.14
N ASP A 66 34.85 -19.16 6.17
CA ASP A 66 35.17 -18.42 7.39
C ASP A 66 34.54 -17.03 7.33
N THR A 67 33.25 -16.95 7.70
CA THR A 67 32.64 -15.69 8.14
C THR A 67 32.50 -15.71 9.67
N PRO A 68 32.92 -14.66 10.39
CA PRO A 68 32.76 -14.59 11.84
C PRO A 68 31.29 -14.69 12.21
N LYS A 69 30.95 -15.70 13.02
CA LYS A 69 29.63 -15.83 13.65
C LYS A 69 29.40 -14.63 14.55
N SER A 70 28.54 -13.71 14.13
CA SER A 70 27.95 -12.72 15.04
C SER A 70 26.74 -13.36 15.72
N ASP A 71 26.92 -13.74 16.97
CA ASP A 71 25.86 -14.19 17.86
C ASP A 71 24.95 -13.00 18.19
N LEU A 72 23.83 -12.84 17.48
CA LEU A 72 22.56 -12.20 17.92
C LEU A 72 21.52 -12.27 16.76
N PRO A 73 20.22 -12.47 17.06
CA PRO A 73 19.23 -12.92 16.09
C PRO A 73 18.67 -11.76 15.25
N ILE A 74 19.31 -11.50 14.12
CA ILE A 74 18.74 -10.72 13.02
C ILE A 74 17.68 -11.59 12.36
N SER A 75 16.45 -11.07 12.21
CA SER A 75 15.51 -11.67 11.26
C SER A 75 16.13 -11.55 9.87
N LYS A 76 16.77 -12.62 9.41
CA LYS A 76 16.98 -12.85 7.99
C LYS A 76 15.61 -13.05 7.36
N ALA A 77 14.85 -11.97 7.19
CA ALA A 77 14.23 -11.82 5.89
C ALA A 77 15.41 -11.54 4.97
N GLU A 78 15.94 -12.57 4.33
CA GLU A 78 16.67 -12.40 3.07
C GLU A 78 15.92 -11.33 2.26
N PRO A 79 16.59 -10.36 1.60
CA PRO A 79 15.90 -9.36 0.80
C PRO A 79 14.97 -10.14 -0.10
N ALA A 80 13.65 -10.07 0.17
CA ALA A 80 12.70 -11.00 -0.41
C ALA A 80 12.97 -10.96 -1.89
N VAL A 81 13.43 -12.08 -2.44
CA VAL A 81 13.74 -12.18 -3.85
C VAL A 81 12.44 -11.77 -4.50
N PHE A 82 12.39 -10.56 -5.08
CA PHE A 82 11.23 -10.12 -5.82
C PHE A 82 11.01 -11.20 -6.85
N ASP A 83 10.00 -12.04 -6.65
CA ASP A 83 9.66 -13.04 -7.63
C ASP A 83 9.42 -12.25 -8.91
N TYR A 84 10.13 -12.62 -9.97
CA TYR A 84 10.00 -11.98 -11.26
C TYR A 84 8.53 -11.96 -11.69
N SER A 85 7.76 -12.97 -11.26
CA SER A 85 6.31 -13.03 -11.45
C SER A 85 5.55 -11.91 -10.70
N GLU A 86 5.85 -11.67 -9.41
CA GLU A 86 5.18 -10.65 -8.59
C GLU A 86 5.49 -9.24 -9.08
N ARG A 87 6.77 -8.95 -9.34
CA ARG A 87 7.18 -7.64 -9.86
C ARG A 87 6.49 -7.34 -11.18
N LYS A 88 6.45 -8.33 -12.07
CA LYS A 88 5.78 -8.20 -13.37
C LYS A 88 4.27 -8.00 -13.21
N ALA A 89 3.62 -8.72 -12.30
CA ALA A 89 2.20 -8.52 -12.00
C ALA A 89 1.93 -7.09 -11.49
N TYR A 90 2.73 -6.62 -10.52
CA TYR A 90 2.68 -5.25 -10.01
C TYR A 90 2.82 -4.21 -11.13
N GLU A 91 3.85 -4.32 -11.98
CA GLU A 91 4.08 -3.39 -13.09
C GLU A 91 2.93 -3.41 -14.10
N LEU A 92 2.41 -4.60 -14.46
CA LEU A 92 1.28 -4.74 -15.39
C LEU A 92 -0.02 -4.18 -14.83
N LEU A 93 -0.27 -4.35 -13.52
CA LEU A 93 -1.43 -3.77 -12.84
C LEU A 93 -1.33 -2.24 -12.82
N CYS A 94 -0.17 -1.68 -12.48
CA CYS A 94 0.05 -0.24 -12.48
C CYS A 94 -0.04 0.39 -13.88
N GLN A 95 0.30 -0.37 -14.93
CA GLN A 95 0.10 0.03 -16.32
C GLN A 95 -1.35 -0.17 -16.80
N GLY A 96 -2.21 -0.83 -16.02
CA GLY A 96 -3.56 -1.20 -16.40
C GLY A 96 -3.62 -2.23 -17.53
N LYS A 97 -2.56 -3.03 -17.72
CA LYS A 97 -2.50 -4.13 -18.70
C LYS A 97 -3.01 -5.44 -18.13
N LEU A 98 -2.91 -5.63 -16.82
CA LEU A 98 -3.49 -6.75 -16.10
C LEU A 98 -4.75 -6.27 -15.40
N LYS A 99 -5.87 -6.98 -15.62
CA LYS A 99 -7.19 -6.63 -15.10
C LYS A 99 -7.99 -7.91 -14.81
N PRO A 100 -9.01 -7.85 -13.95
CA PRO A 100 -9.94 -8.95 -13.78
C PRO A 100 -10.67 -9.26 -15.10
N THR A 101 -10.99 -10.54 -15.28
CA THR A 101 -11.78 -11.00 -16.43
C THR A 101 -13.22 -10.51 -16.34
N SER A 102 -13.92 -10.42 -17.47
CA SER A 102 -15.36 -10.10 -17.47
C SER A 102 -16.17 -11.08 -16.63
N ALA A 103 -15.75 -12.34 -16.51
CA ALA A 103 -16.40 -13.33 -15.66
C ALA A 103 -16.33 -12.98 -14.18
N GLN A 104 -15.16 -12.53 -13.71
CA GLN A 104 -14.98 -12.07 -12.34
C GLN A 104 -15.80 -10.80 -12.06
N LEU A 105 -15.84 -9.86 -13.01
CA LEU A 105 -16.56 -8.59 -12.85
C LEU A 105 -18.08 -8.75 -12.88
N ARG A 106 -18.62 -9.72 -13.64
CA ARG A 106 -20.08 -9.92 -13.81
C ARG A 106 -20.83 -10.15 -12.49
N SER A 107 -20.18 -10.73 -11.49
CA SER A 107 -20.83 -11.05 -10.22
C SER A 107 -20.85 -9.88 -9.24
N LEU A 108 -20.05 -8.83 -9.48
CA LEU A 108 -19.89 -7.68 -8.60
C LEU A 108 -21.07 -6.73 -8.73
N SER A 109 -21.43 -6.09 -7.63
CA SER A 109 -22.59 -5.20 -7.54
C SER A 109 -22.28 -3.92 -6.76
N CYS A 110 -23.05 -2.88 -7.04
CA CYS A 110 -23.13 -1.68 -6.21
C CYS A 110 -24.47 -1.69 -5.47
N ARG A 111 -24.46 -1.31 -4.19
CA ARG A 111 -25.67 -1.28 -3.38
C ARG A 111 -25.57 -0.24 -2.26
N TYR A 112 -26.74 0.15 -1.76
CA TYR A 112 -26.87 0.89 -0.52
C TYR A 112 -26.89 -0.09 0.65
N ILE A 113 -26.12 0.17 1.69
CA ILE A 113 -26.07 -0.67 2.90
C ILE A 113 -26.31 0.15 4.17
N THR A 114 -26.85 -0.51 5.19
CA THR A 114 -27.09 0.11 6.49
C THR A 114 -26.32 -0.53 7.63
N ASN A 115 -25.71 -1.72 7.43
CA ASN A 115 -24.93 -2.47 8.43
C ASN A 115 -25.60 -2.58 9.81
N GLY A 116 -26.94 -2.66 9.85
CA GLY A 116 -27.69 -2.67 11.12
C GLY A 116 -27.61 -1.37 11.95
N VAL A 117 -26.91 -0.34 11.51
CA VAL A 117 -26.76 0.94 12.22
C VAL A 117 -28.03 1.78 12.07
N PRO A 118 -28.68 2.20 13.17
CA PRO A 118 -29.94 2.97 13.10
C PRO A 118 -29.84 4.25 12.26
N PHE A 119 -28.74 4.99 12.37
CA PHE A 119 -28.50 6.22 11.61
C PHE A 119 -28.46 5.97 10.09
N LEU A 120 -27.87 4.86 9.66
CA LEU A 120 -27.73 4.52 8.24
C LEU A 120 -29.05 4.11 7.58
N LYS A 121 -30.14 3.93 8.34
CA LYS A 121 -31.49 3.79 7.74
C LYS A 121 -31.95 5.05 7.01
N ILE A 122 -31.44 6.21 7.44
CA ILE A 122 -31.76 7.52 6.84
C ILE A 122 -30.71 7.91 5.81
N GLY A 123 -29.43 7.63 6.10
CA GLY A 123 -28.31 7.89 5.20
C GLY A 123 -27.52 6.62 4.90
N PRO A 124 -28.00 5.72 4.02
CA PRO A 124 -27.30 4.48 3.73
C PRO A 124 -25.98 4.72 3.01
N LEU A 125 -24.99 3.87 3.30
CA LEU A 125 -23.67 3.92 2.69
C LEU A 125 -23.72 3.37 1.26
N LYS A 126 -22.97 4.02 0.36
CA LYS A 126 -22.82 3.60 -1.04
C LYS A 126 -21.65 2.62 -1.15
N LEU A 127 -21.94 1.33 -1.28
CA LEU A 127 -20.94 0.28 -1.42
C LEU A 127 -20.81 -0.16 -2.88
N GLU A 128 -19.57 -0.29 -3.35
CA GLU A 128 -19.19 -0.93 -4.61
C GLU A 128 -18.27 -2.13 -4.32
N GLU A 129 -18.62 -3.30 -4.82
CA GLU A 129 -17.78 -4.49 -4.71
C GLU A 129 -16.63 -4.43 -5.72
N ALA A 130 -15.38 -4.48 -5.23
CA ALA A 130 -14.21 -4.70 -6.07
C ALA A 130 -13.84 -6.19 -6.15
N SER A 131 -14.13 -6.95 -5.09
CA SER A 131 -13.95 -8.39 -5.00
C SER A 131 -14.89 -8.98 -3.96
N LYS A 132 -15.41 -10.19 -4.23
CA LYS A 132 -16.19 -10.97 -3.25
C LYS A 132 -15.30 -11.84 -2.36
N ASP A 133 -14.27 -12.45 -2.94
CA ASP A 133 -13.34 -13.32 -2.23
C ASP A 133 -11.91 -13.13 -2.79
N PRO A 134 -10.98 -12.50 -2.04
CA PRO A 134 -11.19 -11.88 -0.73
C PRO A 134 -12.16 -10.70 -0.82
N TYR A 135 -12.83 -10.34 0.28
CA TYR A 135 -13.78 -9.23 0.28
C TYR A 135 -13.06 -7.89 0.25
N ILE A 136 -13.26 -7.17 -0.85
CA ILE A 136 -12.69 -5.85 -1.09
C ILE A 136 -13.81 -4.97 -1.63
N VAL A 137 -14.09 -3.89 -0.94
CA VAL A 137 -15.17 -2.97 -1.31
C VAL A 137 -14.70 -1.52 -1.27
N ILE A 138 -15.40 -0.68 -2.01
CA ILE A 138 -15.22 0.76 -2.03
C ILE A 138 -16.49 1.41 -1.48
N TYR A 139 -16.34 2.20 -0.43
CA TYR A 139 -17.35 3.12 0.05
C TYR A 139 -17.22 4.45 -0.68
N HIS A 140 -18.27 4.87 -1.37
CA HIS A 140 -18.36 6.21 -1.96
C HIS A 140 -18.88 7.21 -0.92
N ASP A 141 -18.43 8.45 -1.03
CA ASP A 141 -18.77 9.54 -0.11
C ASP A 141 -18.44 9.22 1.37
N ALA A 142 -17.37 8.46 1.59
CA ALA A 142 -16.88 8.04 2.90
C ALA A 142 -16.17 9.18 3.68
N MET A 143 -15.62 10.17 2.98
CA MET A 143 -14.99 11.34 3.61
C MET A 143 -15.31 12.60 2.81
N TYR A 144 -15.76 13.64 3.49
CA TYR A 144 -16.18 14.89 2.84
C TYR A 144 -15.03 15.87 2.66
N ASP A 145 -15.15 16.75 1.66
CA ASP A 145 -14.12 17.76 1.34
C ASP A 145 -13.73 18.63 2.54
N SER A 146 -14.71 19.03 3.36
CA SER A 146 -14.46 19.80 4.59
C SER A 146 -13.64 19.01 5.62
N GLU A 147 -13.87 17.70 5.71
CA GLU A 147 -13.13 16.81 6.61
C GLU A 147 -11.70 16.60 6.10
N ILE A 148 -11.55 16.33 4.80
CA ILE A 148 -10.27 16.14 4.12
C ILE A 148 -9.33 17.32 4.35
N GLU A 149 -9.83 18.56 4.20
CA GLU A 149 -9.00 19.74 4.36
C GLU A 149 -8.54 19.94 5.80
N ILE A 150 -9.35 19.58 6.79
CA ILE A 150 -8.96 19.59 8.21
C ILE A 150 -7.89 18.53 8.49
N VAL A 151 -8.10 17.30 8.03
CA VAL A 151 -7.13 16.20 8.17
C VAL A 151 -5.78 16.58 7.56
N LYS A 152 -5.78 17.12 6.33
CA LYS A 152 -4.55 17.60 5.67
C LYS A 152 -3.89 18.73 6.44
N ARG A 153 -4.66 19.68 6.97
CA ARG A 153 -4.14 20.81 7.75
C ARG A 153 -3.44 20.34 9.04
N MET A 154 -4.05 19.39 9.75
CA MET A 154 -3.48 18.80 10.96
C MET A 154 -2.23 17.97 10.66
N ALA A 155 -2.20 17.25 9.53
CA ALA A 155 -1.09 16.40 9.14
C ALA A 155 0.14 17.15 8.62
N LYS A 156 -0.04 18.21 7.84
CA LYS A 156 1.04 19.01 7.22
C LYS A 156 2.19 19.40 8.17
N PRO A 157 1.95 19.95 9.38
CA PRO A 157 3.04 20.32 10.30
C PRO A 157 3.79 19.11 10.88
N ARG A 158 3.18 17.92 10.89
CA ARG A 158 3.77 16.67 11.41
C ARG A 158 4.51 15.87 10.37
N PHE A 159 4.38 16.24 9.09
CA PHE A 159 5.01 15.54 8.00
C PHE A 159 6.53 15.61 8.08
N ARG A 160 7.10 14.51 8.54
CA ARG A 160 8.53 14.19 8.40
C ARG A 160 8.68 13.29 7.16
N ARG A 161 9.85 13.35 6.51
CA ARG A 161 10.19 12.31 5.52
C ARG A 161 10.16 10.97 6.24
N ALA A 162 9.57 9.94 5.64
CA ALA A 162 9.57 8.61 6.23
C ALA A 162 11.03 8.14 6.44
N THR A 163 11.41 7.99 7.70
CA THR A 163 12.66 7.35 8.11
C THR A 163 12.37 5.88 8.38
N VAL A 164 13.28 5.02 7.95
CA VAL A 164 13.30 3.59 8.28
C VAL A 164 14.50 3.35 9.17
N GLN A 165 14.37 2.43 10.12
CA GLN A 165 15.51 2.06 10.96
C GLN A 165 16.47 1.21 10.13
N ASN A 166 17.71 1.67 9.95
CA ASN A 166 18.74 0.91 9.27
C ASN A 166 19.09 -0.32 10.13
N ALA A 167 18.96 -1.51 9.55
CA ALA A 167 19.13 -2.78 10.25
C ALA A 167 20.59 -3.10 10.65
N ILE A 168 21.56 -2.37 10.12
CA ILE A 168 23.00 -2.53 10.37
C ILE A 168 23.50 -1.47 11.36
N THR A 169 23.10 -0.21 11.19
CA THR A 169 23.57 0.91 12.04
C THR A 169 22.63 1.23 13.20
N GLY A 170 21.37 0.75 13.16
CA GLY A 170 20.34 1.07 14.15
C GLY A 170 19.79 2.50 14.08
N GLU A 171 20.37 3.34 13.22
CA GLU A 171 20.00 4.74 13.04
C GLU A 171 18.77 4.89 12.14
N LEU A 172 18.05 6.00 12.31
CA LEU A 172 16.93 6.37 11.43
C LEU A 172 17.49 6.91 10.10
N GLU A 173 17.40 6.11 9.03
CA GLU A 173 17.78 6.52 7.69
C GLU A 173 16.59 6.90 6.83
N THR A 174 16.76 7.85 5.90
CA THR A 174 15.71 8.15 4.92
C THR A 174 15.62 7.03 3.88
N ALA A 175 14.50 6.30 3.86
CA ALA A 175 14.27 5.26 2.85
C ALA A 175 14.14 5.88 1.46
N ASN A 176 15.06 5.57 0.55
CA ASN A 176 14.94 5.93 -0.87
C ASN A 176 13.74 5.28 -1.56
N TYR A 177 13.24 4.15 -1.02
CA TYR A 177 12.08 3.41 -1.55
C TYR A 177 10.73 3.90 -1.01
N ARG A 178 10.70 4.73 0.04
CA ARG A 178 9.46 5.29 0.61
C ARG A 178 9.46 6.81 0.45
N ILE A 179 9.13 7.27 -0.75
CA ILE A 179 8.97 8.70 -1.08
C ILE A 179 7.58 9.19 -0.60
N SER A 180 7.27 8.97 0.67
CA SER A 180 6.02 9.44 1.28
C SER A 180 6.29 10.22 2.56
N LYS A 181 5.49 11.26 2.81
CA LYS A 181 5.42 11.94 4.11
C LYS A 181 4.26 11.35 4.90
N SER A 182 4.47 11.04 6.18
CA SER A 182 3.41 10.49 7.03
C SER A 182 3.24 11.30 8.32
N ALA A 183 2.02 11.29 8.84
CA ALA A 183 1.65 11.80 10.15
C ALA A 183 0.59 10.87 10.76
N TRP A 184 0.45 10.91 12.08
CA TRP A 184 -0.60 10.21 12.81
C TRP A 184 -1.43 11.24 13.57
N LEU A 185 -2.75 11.04 13.55
CA LEU A 185 -3.74 11.88 14.21
C LEU A 185 -4.57 11.00 15.14
N LYS A 186 -4.63 11.34 16.42
CA LYS A 186 -5.47 10.63 17.39
C LYS A 186 -6.92 11.07 17.32
N THR A 187 -7.81 10.17 17.71
CA THR A 187 -9.27 10.37 17.68
C THR A 187 -9.69 11.58 18.52
N GLU A 188 -9.09 11.71 19.70
CA GLU A 188 -9.37 12.74 20.70
C GLU A 188 -8.85 14.15 20.32
N GLU A 189 -8.02 14.26 19.28
CA GLU A 189 -7.44 15.56 18.90
C GLU A 189 -8.44 16.50 18.24
N HIS A 190 -9.47 15.97 17.57
CA HIS A 190 -10.44 16.79 16.84
C HIS A 190 -11.73 16.02 16.55
N SER A 191 -12.89 16.68 16.71
CA SER A 191 -14.21 16.09 16.50
C SER A 191 -14.40 15.48 15.10
N ILE A 192 -13.84 16.10 14.07
CA ILE A 192 -13.83 15.54 12.71
C ILE A 192 -13.08 14.20 12.61
N ILE A 193 -11.98 14.02 13.33
CA ILE A 193 -11.28 12.73 13.37
C ILE A 193 -12.17 11.70 14.07
N ALA A 194 -12.81 12.07 15.18
CA ALA A 194 -13.79 11.23 15.85
C ALA A 194 -14.96 10.82 14.93
N ASN A 195 -15.50 11.75 14.13
CA ASN A 195 -16.55 11.45 13.16
C ASN A 195 -16.09 10.48 12.06
N ILE A 196 -14.86 10.62 11.56
CA ILE A 196 -14.28 9.68 10.59
C ILE A 196 -14.11 8.29 11.21
N VAL A 197 -13.67 8.21 12.47
CA VAL A 197 -13.52 6.95 13.20
C VAL A 197 -14.88 6.29 13.43
N GLN A 198 -15.91 7.04 13.88
CA GLN A 198 -17.27 6.52 14.02
C GLN A 198 -17.83 6.02 12.69
N ARG A 199 -17.62 6.76 11.60
CA ARG A 199 -18.03 6.31 10.27
C ARG A 199 -17.30 5.05 9.83
N THR A 200 -16.03 4.88 10.24
CA THR A 200 -15.27 3.66 9.98
C THR A 200 -15.90 2.46 10.70
N GLU A 201 -16.35 2.64 11.94
CA GLU A 201 -17.15 1.64 12.65
C GLU A 201 -18.44 1.32 11.91
N ASP A 202 -19.20 2.34 11.51
CA ASP A 202 -20.48 2.15 10.80
C ASP A 202 -20.28 1.43 9.44
N MET A 203 -19.20 1.73 8.73
CA MET A 203 -18.83 1.09 7.44
C MET A 203 -18.40 -0.36 7.60
N THR A 204 -17.68 -0.69 8.67
CA THR A 204 -17.02 -2.00 8.79
C THR A 204 -17.73 -2.96 9.72
N GLY A 205 -18.60 -2.46 10.61
CA GLY A 205 -19.18 -3.20 11.72
C GLY A 205 -18.19 -3.51 12.84
N LEU A 206 -16.91 -3.15 12.71
CA LEU A 206 -15.85 -3.49 13.66
C LEU A 206 -15.68 -2.42 14.74
N ASP A 207 -15.31 -2.84 15.95
CA ASP A 207 -15.02 -1.95 17.07
C ASP A 207 -13.74 -1.14 16.80
N MET A 208 -13.75 0.16 17.13
CA MET A 208 -12.63 1.06 16.88
C MET A 208 -11.70 1.30 18.09
N LEU A 209 -12.00 0.75 19.27
CA LEU A 209 -11.24 1.03 20.49
C LEU A 209 -9.85 0.42 20.46
N SER A 210 -9.68 -0.72 19.79
CA SER A 210 -8.37 -1.33 19.56
C SER A 210 -7.69 -0.86 18.27
N ALA A 211 -8.35 -0.03 17.46
CA ALA A 211 -7.84 0.43 16.18
C ALA A 211 -6.71 1.48 16.35
N GLU A 212 -5.77 1.50 15.41
CA GLU A 212 -4.66 2.44 15.42
C GLU A 212 -5.11 3.88 15.17
N GLU A 213 -4.22 4.83 15.47
CA GLU A 213 -4.38 6.25 15.13
C GLU A 213 -4.56 6.42 13.61
N LEU A 214 -5.25 7.49 13.21
CA LEU A 214 -5.49 7.77 11.79
C LEU A 214 -4.16 8.19 11.14
N GLN A 215 -3.58 7.31 10.31
CA GLN A 215 -2.36 7.62 9.60
C GLN A 215 -2.71 8.42 8.34
N VAL A 216 -2.03 9.54 8.13
CA VAL A 216 -2.14 10.36 6.92
C VAL A 216 -0.85 10.25 6.13
N VAL A 217 -0.96 9.95 4.83
CA VAL A 217 0.19 9.76 3.94
C VAL A 217 0.04 10.60 2.69
N ASN A 218 1.13 11.25 2.29
CA ASN A 218 1.24 11.97 1.03
C ASN A 218 2.34 11.38 0.15
N TYR A 219 1.96 10.94 -1.05
CA TYR A 219 2.88 10.56 -2.12
C TYR A 219 2.95 11.68 -3.15
N GLY A 220 4.17 12.19 -3.36
CA GLY A 220 4.47 13.08 -4.48
C GLY A 220 4.63 12.31 -5.79
N ILE A 221 5.06 12.99 -6.85
CA ILE A 221 5.40 12.37 -8.12
C ILE A 221 6.44 11.25 -7.91
N GLY A 222 6.18 10.08 -8.48
CA GLY A 222 6.97 8.87 -8.33
C GLY A 222 6.88 8.18 -6.97
N GLY A 223 6.18 8.79 -6.01
CA GLY A 223 5.87 8.16 -4.73
C GLY A 223 5.01 6.91 -4.95
N HIS A 224 5.43 5.83 -4.34
CA HIS A 224 4.82 4.51 -4.40
C HIS A 224 5.05 3.77 -3.08
N TYR A 225 4.49 2.57 -2.98
CA TYR A 225 4.73 1.66 -1.89
C TYR A 225 4.75 0.24 -2.43
N GLU A 226 5.78 -0.53 -2.09
CA GLU A 226 5.99 -1.88 -2.61
C GLU A 226 4.92 -2.87 -2.11
N PRO A 227 4.75 -4.02 -2.79
CA PRO A 227 3.85 -5.08 -2.35
C PRO A 227 4.13 -5.53 -0.91
N HIS A 228 3.10 -5.48 -0.07
CA HIS A 228 3.18 -5.79 1.36
C HIS A 228 1.86 -6.35 1.88
N PHE A 229 1.91 -6.81 3.13
CA PHE A 229 0.76 -7.13 3.95
C PHE A 229 0.62 -6.08 5.05
N ASP A 230 -0.63 -5.84 5.46
CA ASP A 230 -0.90 -5.01 6.62
C ASP A 230 -0.87 -5.82 7.92
N PHE A 231 -1.10 -7.13 7.85
CA PHE A 231 -0.99 -8.04 9.01
C PHE A 231 0.44 -8.53 9.23
N ALA A 232 0.73 -8.95 10.46
CA ALA A 232 1.97 -9.67 10.77
C ALA A 232 1.84 -11.14 10.43
N ARG A 233 2.86 -11.69 9.77
CA ARG A 233 2.94 -13.12 9.42
C ARG A 233 3.32 -13.97 10.63
N ARG A 234 3.14 -15.29 10.53
CA ARG A 234 3.44 -16.23 11.62
C ARG A 234 4.89 -16.14 12.10
N GLU A 235 5.82 -15.83 11.20
CA GLU A 235 7.25 -15.68 11.50
C GLU A 235 7.55 -14.36 12.25
N GLU A 236 6.62 -13.39 12.22
CA GLU A 236 6.77 -12.04 12.78
C GLU A 236 6.19 -11.96 14.20
N VAL A 237 6.59 -12.91 15.05
CA VAL A 237 6.05 -13.14 16.41
C VAL A 237 6.03 -11.93 17.34
N LYS A 238 6.82 -10.87 17.07
CA LYS A 238 6.93 -9.67 17.92
C LYS A 238 6.14 -8.46 17.43
N ALA A 239 5.53 -8.49 16.24
CA ALA A 239 5.04 -7.29 15.55
C ALA A 239 3.99 -6.46 16.34
N PHE A 240 3.22 -7.10 17.24
CA PHE A 240 2.20 -6.42 18.06
C PHE A 240 2.29 -6.73 19.55
N GLN A 241 3.37 -7.38 20.01
CA GLN A 241 3.50 -7.81 21.41
C GLN A 241 3.43 -6.64 22.40
N GLY A 242 3.99 -5.48 22.05
CA GLY A 242 3.98 -4.30 22.91
C GLY A 242 2.64 -3.54 22.97
N LEU A 243 1.76 -3.73 21.97
CA LEU A 243 0.47 -3.04 21.91
C LEU A 243 -0.64 -3.82 22.62
N ASN A 244 -0.50 -5.15 22.73
CA ASN A 244 -1.50 -6.02 23.32
C ASN A 244 -2.90 -5.84 22.69
N THR A 245 -2.94 -5.47 21.40
CA THR A 245 -4.14 -5.30 20.57
C THR A 245 -4.37 -6.46 19.60
N GLY A 246 -3.37 -7.35 19.44
CA GLY A 246 -3.42 -8.45 18.48
C GLY A 246 -3.04 -8.00 17.07
N ASN A 247 -3.18 -8.88 16.09
CA ASN A 247 -2.88 -8.60 14.69
C ASN A 247 -3.92 -7.67 14.05
N ARG A 248 -3.58 -7.06 12.92
CA ARG A 248 -4.50 -6.16 12.17
C ARG A 248 -5.48 -7.00 11.39
N ILE A 249 -6.73 -7.04 11.83
CA ILE A 249 -7.81 -7.83 11.21
C ILE A 249 -8.31 -7.22 9.90
N ALA A 250 -8.26 -5.89 9.76
CA ALA A 250 -8.76 -5.20 8.58
C ALA A 250 -8.11 -3.83 8.36
N THR A 251 -8.24 -3.34 7.13
CA THR A 251 -7.74 -2.02 6.72
C THR A 251 -8.85 -1.21 6.06
N VAL A 252 -8.94 0.06 6.44
CA VAL A 252 -9.70 1.08 5.70
C VAL A 252 -8.73 2.13 5.17
N LEU A 253 -8.71 2.30 3.86
CA LEU A 253 -7.87 3.26 3.14
C LEU A 253 -8.74 4.35 2.49
N PHE A 254 -8.73 5.54 3.07
CA PHE A 254 -9.41 6.72 2.54
C PHE A 254 -8.57 7.39 1.44
N TYR A 255 -9.20 7.73 0.32
CA TYR A 255 -8.60 8.53 -0.74
C TYR A 255 -8.98 10.00 -0.57
N MET A 256 -8.00 10.86 -0.27
CA MET A 256 -8.20 12.27 0.05
C MET A 256 -7.82 13.23 -1.11
N SER A 257 -7.54 12.67 -2.27
CA SER A 257 -7.23 13.41 -3.50
C SER A 257 -7.53 12.54 -4.72
N ASP A 258 -7.99 13.17 -5.79
CA ASP A 258 -7.96 12.56 -7.11
C ASP A 258 -6.51 12.52 -7.60
N VAL A 259 -6.16 11.45 -8.32
CA VAL A 259 -4.86 11.31 -8.98
C VAL A 259 -5.12 11.13 -10.45
N GLU A 260 -4.64 12.08 -11.26
CA GLU A 260 -4.92 12.11 -12.69
C GLU A 260 -4.34 10.88 -13.40
N GLN A 261 -3.10 10.50 -13.06
CA GLN A 261 -2.42 9.34 -13.62
C GLN A 261 -1.55 8.63 -12.57
N GLY A 262 -1.62 7.30 -12.55
CA GLY A 262 -0.90 6.46 -11.57
C GLY A 262 -1.62 6.37 -10.24
N GLY A 263 -0.88 6.06 -9.16
CA GLY A 263 -1.41 6.11 -7.79
C GLY A 263 -2.48 5.07 -7.43
N ALA A 264 -2.81 4.12 -8.29
CA ALA A 264 -3.72 3.01 -7.97
C ALA A 264 -3.23 2.21 -6.76
N THR A 265 -4.16 1.68 -5.97
CA THR A 265 -3.87 0.63 -4.99
C THR A 265 -4.14 -0.70 -5.66
N VAL A 266 -3.13 -1.56 -5.77
CA VAL A 266 -3.21 -2.81 -6.54
C VAL A 266 -3.04 -4.02 -5.62
N PHE A 267 -3.82 -5.06 -5.87
CA PHE A 267 -3.76 -6.35 -5.18
C PHE A 267 -3.15 -7.36 -6.14
N THR A 268 -1.88 -7.71 -5.92
CA THR A 268 -1.06 -8.43 -6.90
C THR A 268 -1.50 -9.88 -7.08
N ALA A 269 -1.98 -10.52 -6.02
CA ALA A 269 -2.40 -11.92 -6.04
C ALA A 269 -3.72 -12.17 -6.81
N ILE A 270 -4.57 -11.16 -6.93
CA ILE A 270 -5.93 -11.27 -7.51
C ILE A 270 -6.16 -10.34 -8.70
N ASN A 271 -5.12 -9.64 -9.14
CA ASN A 271 -5.12 -8.80 -10.32
C ASN A 271 -6.15 -7.65 -10.30
N ILE A 272 -6.37 -7.07 -9.12
CA ILE A 272 -7.30 -5.95 -8.93
C ILE A 272 -6.54 -4.64 -8.78
N ALA A 273 -7.09 -3.56 -9.35
CA ALA A 273 -6.56 -2.22 -9.22
C ALA A 273 -7.68 -1.25 -8.83
N LEU A 274 -7.57 -0.65 -7.64
CA LEU A 274 -8.47 0.39 -7.16
C LEU A 274 -7.88 1.75 -7.53
N ARG A 275 -8.60 2.53 -8.35
CA ARG A 275 -8.17 3.87 -8.71
C ARG A 275 -8.54 4.86 -7.59
N PRO A 276 -7.63 5.75 -7.18
CA PRO A 276 -7.93 6.73 -6.16
C PRO A 276 -8.97 7.73 -6.68
N ARG A 277 -10.07 7.87 -5.94
CA ARG A 277 -11.09 8.89 -6.16
C ARG A 277 -11.32 9.62 -4.84
N LYS A 278 -11.21 10.94 -4.85
CA LYS A 278 -11.35 11.75 -3.64
C LYS A 278 -12.70 11.46 -2.95
N GLY A 279 -12.65 11.31 -1.63
CA GLY A 279 -13.81 11.06 -0.78
C GLY A 279 -14.25 9.59 -0.70
N THR A 280 -13.62 8.68 -1.45
CA THR A 280 -13.90 7.24 -1.35
C THR A 280 -13.00 6.56 -0.31
N ALA A 281 -13.43 5.41 0.21
CA ALA A 281 -12.63 4.57 1.08
C ALA A 281 -12.65 3.11 0.60
N ALA A 282 -11.47 2.49 0.48
CA ALA A 282 -11.38 1.05 0.24
C ALA A 282 -11.34 0.32 1.58
N PHE A 283 -12.02 -0.82 1.66
CA PHE A 283 -12.03 -1.70 2.84
C PHE A 283 -11.76 -3.15 2.42
N TRP A 284 -10.93 -3.84 3.20
CA TRP A 284 -10.72 -5.27 3.10
C TRP A 284 -10.34 -5.87 4.46
N PHE A 285 -10.61 -7.16 4.63
CA PHE A 285 -10.08 -7.94 5.74
C PHE A 285 -8.68 -8.42 5.43
N ASN A 286 -7.77 -8.29 6.39
CA ASN A 286 -6.39 -8.77 6.30
C ASN A 286 -6.27 -10.21 6.80
N LEU A 287 -7.15 -10.61 7.71
CA LEU A 287 -7.17 -11.93 8.33
C LEU A 287 -8.48 -12.66 7.99
N HIS A 288 -8.34 -13.96 7.80
CA HIS A 288 -9.46 -14.89 7.81
C HIS A 288 -10.11 -14.97 9.20
N LYS A 289 -11.32 -15.52 9.26
CA LYS A 289 -11.96 -15.83 10.56
C LYS A 289 -11.15 -16.80 11.42
N SER A 290 -10.28 -17.61 10.82
CA SER A 290 -9.32 -18.45 11.56
C SER A 290 -8.19 -17.68 12.24
N GLY A 291 -8.05 -16.38 11.98
CA GLY A 291 -6.92 -15.56 12.42
C GLY A 291 -5.70 -15.65 11.49
N GLU A 292 -5.72 -16.55 10.49
CA GLU A 292 -4.67 -16.63 9.47
C GLU A 292 -4.71 -15.42 8.55
N GLY A 293 -3.54 -14.95 8.16
CA GLY A 293 -3.42 -13.88 7.18
C GLY A 293 -3.92 -14.29 5.79
N ASP A 294 -4.76 -13.46 5.18
CA ASP A 294 -5.20 -13.68 3.80
C ASP A 294 -4.14 -13.17 2.83
N TYR A 295 -3.29 -14.08 2.33
CA TYR A 295 -2.20 -13.74 1.41
C TYR A 295 -2.66 -13.12 0.08
N ARG A 296 -3.95 -13.23 -0.25
CA ARG A 296 -4.54 -12.61 -1.45
C ARG A 296 -4.69 -11.09 -1.31
N THR A 297 -4.60 -10.58 -0.08
CA THR A 297 -4.66 -9.14 0.24
C THR A 297 -3.31 -8.44 0.07
N ARG A 298 -2.30 -9.14 -0.46
CA ARG A 298 -1.00 -8.56 -0.80
C ARG A 298 -1.19 -7.39 -1.75
N HIS A 299 -0.85 -6.19 -1.28
CA HIS A 299 -1.20 -4.96 -1.98
C HIS A 299 -0.06 -3.96 -2.02
N ALA A 300 -0.16 -3.02 -2.95
CA ALA A 300 0.86 -2.02 -3.22
C ALA A 300 0.22 -0.70 -3.66
N ALA A 301 0.97 0.39 -3.55
CA ALA A 301 0.61 1.66 -4.18
C ALA A 301 1.43 1.83 -5.45
N CYS A 302 0.75 1.98 -6.59
CA CYS A 302 1.38 2.32 -7.85
C CYS A 302 2.01 3.72 -7.81
N PRO A 303 3.08 3.96 -8.58
CA PRO A 303 3.71 5.28 -8.67
C PRO A 303 2.72 6.35 -9.12
N VAL A 304 2.74 7.50 -8.45
CA VAL A 304 2.00 8.68 -8.89
C VAL A 304 2.71 9.28 -10.09
N LEU A 305 2.05 9.34 -11.25
CA LEU A 305 2.63 9.91 -12.46
C LEU A 305 2.29 11.39 -12.58
N THR A 306 1.09 11.80 -12.18
CA THR A 306 0.65 13.20 -12.25
C THR A 306 -0.23 13.55 -11.06
N GLY A 307 0.00 14.72 -10.47
CA GLY A 307 -0.65 15.17 -9.24
C GLY A 307 0.05 14.69 -7.97
N SER A 308 -0.71 14.55 -6.88
CA SER A 308 -0.21 14.06 -5.60
C SER A 308 -1.29 13.24 -4.91
N LYS A 309 -0.92 12.03 -4.46
CA LYS A 309 -1.83 11.11 -3.79
C LYS A 309 -1.80 11.36 -2.28
N TRP A 310 -2.91 11.83 -1.74
CA TRP A 310 -3.20 11.89 -0.31
C TRP A 310 -4.10 10.72 0.05
N VAL A 311 -3.68 9.95 1.03
CA VAL A 311 -4.48 8.86 1.58
C VAL A 311 -4.43 8.86 3.10
N SER A 312 -5.41 8.20 3.71
CA SER A 312 -5.41 7.95 5.14
C SER A 312 -5.71 6.49 5.43
N ASN A 313 -4.86 5.85 6.24
CA ASN A 313 -5.06 4.48 6.71
C ASN A 313 -5.69 4.49 8.09
N LYS A 314 -6.65 3.59 8.30
CA LYS A 314 -7.16 3.19 9.60
C LYS A 314 -7.04 1.67 9.69
N TRP A 315 -6.12 1.22 10.54
CA TRP A 315 -5.90 -0.20 10.80
C TRP A 315 -6.69 -0.62 12.03
N ILE A 316 -7.42 -1.73 11.90
CA ILE A 316 -8.29 -2.26 12.94
C ILE A 316 -7.67 -3.55 13.44
N HIS A 317 -7.61 -3.73 14.76
CA HIS A 317 -7.02 -4.90 15.39
C HIS A 317 -8.08 -5.96 15.76
N GLU A 318 -7.65 -7.21 15.85
CA GLU A 318 -8.52 -8.38 16.10
C GLU A 318 -9.12 -8.43 17.50
N ARG A 319 -8.44 -7.87 18.52
CA ARG A 319 -8.99 -7.86 19.88
C ARG A 319 -10.16 -6.88 19.97
N ARG A 320 -11.15 -7.21 20.82
CA ARG A 320 -12.45 -6.54 20.95
C ARG A 320 -13.44 -6.81 19.82
N GLN A 321 -13.09 -7.68 18.88
CA GLN A 321 -13.98 -8.09 17.80
C GLN A 321 -14.70 -9.40 18.11
N GLU A 322 -14.55 -9.98 19.31
CA GLU A 322 -15.01 -11.34 19.63
C GLU A 322 -16.53 -11.50 19.42
N PHE A 323 -17.29 -10.44 19.65
CA PHE A 323 -18.75 -10.42 19.46
C PHE A 323 -19.21 -9.83 18.11
N ARG A 324 -18.33 -9.11 17.40
CA ARG A 324 -18.65 -8.46 16.11
C ARG A 324 -18.20 -9.29 14.92
N ARG A 325 -17.08 -10.01 15.06
CA ARG A 325 -16.52 -10.95 14.09
C ARG A 325 -15.96 -12.17 14.83
N PRO A 326 -16.82 -13.12 15.21
CA PRO A 326 -16.40 -14.35 15.88
C PRO A 326 -15.37 -15.13 15.06
N CYS A 327 -14.36 -15.68 15.73
CA CYS A 327 -13.36 -16.53 15.10
C CYS A 327 -13.97 -17.88 14.67
N ALA A 328 -13.38 -18.48 13.64
CA ALA A 328 -13.69 -19.82 13.16
C ALA A 328 -12.45 -20.72 13.26
N LEU A 329 -12.62 -22.04 13.11
CA LEU A 329 -11.47 -22.95 13.03
C LEU A 329 -10.81 -22.92 11.64
N GLU A 330 -11.60 -22.63 10.61
CA GLU A 330 -11.17 -22.66 9.21
C GLU A 330 -11.20 -21.26 8.56
N PRO A 331 -10.39 -21.04 7.51
CA PRO A 331 -10.45 -19.82 6.70
C PRO A 331 -11.83 -19.60 6.07
N ASP A 332 -12.28 -18.35 6.01
CA ASP A 332 -13.49 -17.95 5.30
C ASP A 332 -13.24 -17.73 3.80
N HIS A 333 -14.26 -18.04 2.98
CA HIS A 333 -14.26 -17.91 1.52
C HIS A 333 -15.44 -17.08 1.04
N GLY A 334 -15.26 -15.76 0.94
CA GLY A 334 -16.28 -14.87 0.36
C GLY A 334 -17.54 -14.62 1.21
N GLU A 335 -17.70 -15.27 2.37
CA GLU A 335 -18.82 -15.06 3.30
C GLU A 335 -18.51 -13.98 4.32
N PHE A 336 -18.47 -12.75 3.84
CA PHE A 336 -18.28 -11.57 4.67
C PHE A 336 -19.64 -10.89 4.88
N ALA A 337 -20.47 -11.49 5.73
CA ALA A 337 -21.59 -10.77 6.31
C ALA A 337 -21.04 -9.74 7.30
N ILE A 338 -21.28 -8.45 7.03
CA ILE A 338 -21.18 -7.37 8.02
C ILE A 338 -22.51 -7.32 8.76
#